data_AF-A0A6B1IRN8-F1
#
_entry.id   AF-A0A6B1IRN8-F1
#
_cell.length_a   1.000
_cell.length_b   1.000
_cell.length_c   1.000
_cell.angle_alpha   90.00
_cell.angle_beta   90.00
_cell.angle_gamma   90.00
#
_symmetry.space_group_name_H-M   'P 1'
#
loop_
_entity.id
_entity.type
_entity.pdbx_description
1 polymer ?
#
loop_
_entity_poly.entity_id
_entity_poly.type
_entity_poly.pdbx_seq_one_letter_code
_entity_poly.pdbx_strand_id
1 'polypeptide(L)'
;MTLELIDFVEQTDGVEFEDFSPEAQERIDGALADLTQEEGGPSNPPEQTLIWDWNDLDAVRDDLSGNYVLAQDLDENTAGYPDVVDADGSGFTPIAASGDLFRGNFDGNGNTIKDLKVDTTSSAGLFGRINSQAVVRDFTIDDATIIQQDPEGLGSNQGTGTVTGYIQNSIIRNVNVTNSTVELQGNIDTQNQGVGSVAGYGLNAGFKHIDVSGTTITVNGSDGKASNAGGVVGLLTDYRNPDILPTKTKIVDSDINADVNGVAALGGLVGKAFSNGESISIKRTSANSTVNLNEDAENAGKQFGGLIGLVGGSNPLEIEQTKFTGTVAGSFAVGGFVGKTDTGSGLSITNSFSNAQYELKLDTAGPGGGLIGIINESVEIENTYAAGIDGATIASAQHDFGGIAGDVGRGTETVVGDITIEDQSVYFDTDTGVPDTFDEGGAEDIPGVNTPGSNEMKGSSAEETMGGFDFEQTWKTRTGPDNFPDLQTFDESAQ
;
A
#
# COMPACT_ATOMS: atom_id res chain seq x y z
N MET A 1 27.40 19.56 -19.64
CA MET A 1 27.14 20.96 -20.01
C MET A 1 25.93 21.33 -19.19
N THR A 2 26.07 22.22 -18.21
CA THR A 2 24.94 22.65 -17.37
C THR A 2 23.99 23.44 -18.27
N LEU A 3 22.81 22.87 -18.58
CA LEU A 3 21.70 23.67 -19.09
C LEU A 3 21.08 24.36 -17.88
N GLU A 4 21.11 25.69 -17.89
CA GLU A 4 20.25 26.49 -17.00
C GLU A 4 18.90 26.70 -17.70
N LEU A 5 17.85 27.04 -16.94
CA LEU A 5 16.49 27.30 -17.45
C LEU A 5 16.45 28.31 -18.61
N ILE A 6 17.51 29.12 -18.76
CA ILE A 6 17.73 30.05 -19.88
C ILE A 6 17.78 29.35 -21.25
N ASP A 7 18.08 28.04 -21.30
CA ASP A 7 18.27 27.31 -22.56
C ASP A 7 16.97 26.73 -23.15
N PHE A 8 15.82 26.78 -22.43
CA PHE A 8 14.54 26.21 -22.90
C PHE A 8 13.37 27.20 -22.93
N VAL A 9 13.56 28.42 -22.43
CA VAL A 9 12.58 29.50 -22.59
C VAL A 9 12.99 30.31 -23.82
N GLU A 10 12.31 30.11 -24.96
CA GLU A 10 12.24 31.18 -25.96
C GLU A 10 11.67 32.40 -25.23
N GLN A 11 12.46 33.48 -25.15
CA GLN A 11 12.10 34.75 -24.53
C GLN A 11 10.64 35.12 -24.81
N THR A 12 9.75 34.80 -23.88
CA THR A 12 8.51 35.53 -23.70
C THR A 12 8.83 36.67 -22.75
N ASP A 13 8.74 37.89 -23.25
CA ASP A 13 9.11 39.13 -22.56
C ASP A 13 8.64 39.16 -21.09
N GLY A 14 9.60 39.10 -20.15
CA GLY A 14 9.48 39.76 -18.85
C GLY A 14 9.11 38.93 -17.62
N VAL A 15 9.29 37.61 -17.62
CA VAL A 15 9.23 36.80 -16.38
C VAL A 15 10.52 36.00 -16.25
N GLU A 16 11.34 36.33 -15.24
CA GLU A 16 12.54 35.57 -14.92
C GLU A 16 12.22 34.47 -13.89
N PHE A 17 13.00 33.40 -13.86
CA PHE A 17 12.75 32.29 -12.91
C PHE A 17 12.74 32.75 -11.44
N GLU A 18 13.54 33.76 -11.14
CA GLU A 18 13.65 34.40 -9.84
C GLU A 18 12.35 35.13 -9.42
N ASP A 19 11.44 35.40 -10.36
CA ASP A 19 10.14 36.03 -10.11
C ASP A 19 9.08 35.04 -9.59
N PHE A 20 9.33 33.73 -9.65
CA PHE A 20 8.44 32.72 -9.08
C PHE A 20 8.59 32.59 -7.55
N SER A 21 7.56 32.11 -6.86
CA SER A 21 7.68 31.82 -5.42
C SER A 21 8.70 30.71 -5.17
N PRO A 22 9.36 30.67 -4.00
CA PRO A 22 10.32 29.61 -3.68
C PRO A 22 9.75 28.20 -3.84
N GLU A 23 8.46 28.00 -3.52
CA GLU A 23 7.76 26.73 -3.67
C GLU A 23 7.52 26.37 -5.15
N ALA A 24 7.27 27.37 -6.01
CA ALA A 24 7.14 27.15 -7.45
C ALA A 24 8.50 26.87 -8.09
N GLN A 25 9.56 27.53 -7.64
CA GLN A 25 10.94 27.24 -8.04
C GLN A 25 11.32 25.80 -7.66
N GLU A 26 11.03 25.37 -6.43
CA GLU A 26 11.32 24.00 -5.96
C GLU A 26 10.51 22.93 -6.72
N ARG A 27 9.25 23.21 -7.07
CA ARG A 27 8.43 22.32 -7.91
C ARG A 27 8.95 22.22 -9.34
N ILE A 28 9.41 23.34 -9.90
CA ILE A 28 10.00 23.38 -11.24
C ILE A 28 11.33 22.63 -11.24
N ASP A 29 12.19 22.84 -10.24
CA ASP A 29 13.47 22.14 -10.09
C ASP A 29 13.27 20.64 -9.88
N GLY A 30 12.29 20.23 -9.07
CA GLY A 30 11.93 18.82 -8.89
C GLY A 30 11.40 18.15 -10.16
N ALA A 31 10.56 18.86 -10.93
CA ALA A 31 10.08 18.38 -12.24
C ALA A 31 11.20 18.33 -13.29
N LEU A 32 12.13 19.29 -13.26
CA LEU A 32 13.29 19.33 -14.15
C LEU A 32 14.30 18.21 -13.81
N ALA A 33 14.44 17.85 -12.53
CA ALA A 33 15.24 16.71 -12.08
C ALA A 33 14.65 15.36 -12.54
N ASP A 34 13.31 15.23 -12.60
CA ASP A 34 12.65 14.06 -13.18
C ASP A 34 12.75 14.03 -14.72
N LEU A 35 12.69 15.19 -15.39
CA LEU A 35 12.78 15.31 -16.86
C LEU A 35 14.22 15.17 -17.41
N THR A 36 15.24 15.38 -16.60
CA THR A 36 16.67 15.31 -17.01
C THR A 36 17.33 13.97 -16.68
N GLN A 37 16.59 12.96 -16.24
CA GLN A 37 17.06 11.56 -16.22
C GLN A 37 17.06 10.89 -17.62
N GLU A 38 17.41 11.65 -18.66
CA GLU A 38 18.02 11.11 -19.88
C GLU A 38 19.47 11.59 -19.98
N GLU A 39 20.40 10.64 -19.84
CA GLU A 39 21.79 10.70 -20.36
C GLU A 39 22.64 11.90 -19.90
N GLY A 40 22.78 12.08 -18.59
CA GLY A 40 23.61 13.13 -18.01
C GLY A 40 24.33 12.73 -16.72
N GLY A 41 24.81 11.49 -16.62
CA GLY A 41 25.69 11.07 -15.52
C GLY A 41 26.96 11.95 -15.45
N PRO A 42 27.72 11.91 -14.33
CA PRO A 42 29.07 12.46 -14.31
C PRO A 42 29.83 11.99 -15.56
N SER A 43 30.83 12.75 -16.04
CA SER A 43 31.62 12.41 -17.25
C SER A 43 32.33 11.04 -17.17
N ASN A 44 32.17 10.35 -16.05
CA ASN A 44 32.24 8.91 -15.90
C ASN A 44 31.08 8.52 -14.94
N PRO A 45 29.93 7.95 -15.39
CA PRO A 45 28.97 7.38 -14.45
C PRO A 45 29.69 6.37 -13.57
N PRO A 46 29.31 6.21 -12.28
CA PRO A 46 29.95 5.21 -11.44
C PRO A 46 29.89 3.86 -12.17
N GLU A 47 31.01 3.14 -12.20
CA GLU A 47 31.14 1.87 -12.91
C GLU A 47 30.02 0.93 -12.46
N GLN A 48 29.16 0.54 -13.40
CA GLN A 48 28.06 -0.38 -13.12
C GLN A 48 28.60 -1.81 -13.08
N THR A 49 28.31 -2.51 -12.00
CA THR A 49 28.61 -3.93 -11.86
C THR A 49 27.47 -4.73 -12.48
N LEU A 50 27.76 -5.45 -13.55
CA LEU A 50 26.79 -6.34 -14.18
C LEU A 50 26.64 -7.62 -13.37
N ILE A 51 25.38 -8.04 -13.19
CA ILE A 51 25.02 -9.31 -12.55
C ILE A 51 24.59 -10.27 -13.65
N TRP A 52 25.43 -11.26 -13.96
CA TRP A 52 25.12 -12.29 -14.95
C TRP A 52 24.55 -13.54 -14.31
N ASP A 53 24.94 -13.87 -13.09
CA ASP A 53 24.54 -15.11 -12.47
C ASP A 53 24.29 -14.94 -10.96
N TRP A 54 23.96 -16.05 -10.28
CA TRP A 54 23.65 -16.02 -8.86
C TRP A 54 24.87 -15.73 -7.98
N ASN A 55 26.09 -16.04 -8.45
CA ASN A 55 27.30 -15.68 -7.70
C ASN A 55 27.56 -14.18 -7.77
N ASP A 56 27.31 -13.55 -8.93
CA ASP A 56 27.40 -12.10 -9.07
C ASP A 56 26.34 -11.40 -8.20
N LEU A 57 25.11 -11.94 -8.16
CA LEU A 57 24.05 -11.42 -7.29
C LEU A 57 24.42 -11.57 -5.81
N ASP A 58 24.98 -12.72 -5.42
CA ASP A 58 25.47 -12.95 -4.06
C ASP A 58 26.58 -11.96 -3.69
N ALA A 59 27.50 -11.68 -4.61
CA ALA A 59 28.64 -10.77 -4.41
C ALA A 59 28.24 -9.30 -4.17
N VAL A 60 26.98 -8.90 -4.43
CA VAL A 60 26.45 -7.58 -4.04
C VAL A 60 26.65 -7.31 -2.55
N ARG A 61 26.67 -8.36 -1.72
CA ARG A 61 26.92 -8.24 -0.27
C ARG A 61 28.31 -7.71 0.09
N ASP A 62 29.27 -7.75 -0.84
CA ASP A 62 30.64 -7.27 -0.62
C ASP A 62 30.79 -5.76 -0.82
N ASP A 63 29.90 -5.12 -1.58
CA ASP A 63 29.82 -3.66 -1.72
C ASP A 63 28.35 -3.17 -1.73
N LEU A 64 27.79 -3.01 -0.54
CA LEU A 64 26.40 -2.58 -0.34
C LEU A 64 26.09 -1.14 -0.78
N SER A 65 27.09 -0.36 -1.22
CA SER A 65 26.90 1.00 -1.77
C SER A 65 27.13 1.08 -3.29
N GLY A 66 27.35 -0.07 -3.94
CA GLY A 66 27.62 -0.17 -5.37
C GLY A 66 26.42 0.15 -6.28
N ASN A 67 26.67 0.14 -7.58
CA ASN A 67 25.66 0.31 -8.63
C ASN A 67 25.59 -0.97 -9.45
N TYR A 68 24.45 -1.65 -9.40
CA TYR A 68 24.27 -2.98 -9.94
C TYR A 68 23.21 -2.99 -11.04
N VAL A 69 23.48 -3.74 -12.09
CA VAL A 69 22.52 -3.93 -13.20
C VAL A 69 22.40 -5.42 -13.52
N LEU A 70 21.18 -5.97 -13.50
CA LEU A 70 20.95 -7.33 -14.01
C LEU A 70 21.23 -7.35 -15.53
N ALA A 71 22.07 -8.27 -15.96
CA ALA A 71 22.44 -8.43 -17.37
C ALA A 71 21.53 -9.43 -18.11
N GLN A 72 20.81 -10.27 -17.36
CA GLN A 72 19.86 -11.26 -17.87
C GLN A 72 18.90 -11.70 -16.75
N ASP A 73 17.89 -12.48 -17.12
CA ASP A 73 17.06 -13.21 -16.16
C ASP A 73 17.90 -14.19 -15.33
N LEU A 74 17.54 -14.37 -14.06
CA LEU A 74 18.11 -15.36 -13.16
C LEU A 74 17.03 -16.38 -12.78
N ASP A 75 17.32 -17.66 -12.95
CA ASP A 75 16.42 -18.78 -12.60
C ASP A 75 17.21 -19.96 -11.98
N GLU A 76 16.53 -21.06 -11.64
CA GLU A 76 17.18 -22.26 -11.10
C GLU A 76 18.24 -22.89 -12.01
N ASN A 77 18.26 -22.55 -13.32
CA ASN A 77 19.21 -23.06 -14.32
C ASN A 77 20.41 -22.14 -14.53
N THR A 78 20.35 -20.92 -13.99
CA THR A 78 21.42 -19.93 -14.10
C THR A 78 22.57 -20.31 -13.17
N ALA A 79 23.81 -20.01 -13.60
CA ALA A 79 25.01 -20.44 -12.86
C ALA A 79 25.00 -19.90 -11.41
N GLY A 80 25.55 -20.70 -10.48
CA GLY A 80 25.61 -20.37 -9.06
C GLY A 80 24.34 -20.69 -8.23
N TYR A 81 23.18 -20.96 -8.85
CA TYR A 81 21.95 -21.21 -8.09
C TYR A 81 22.09 -22.31 -7.01
N PRO A 82 22.65 -23.51 -7.31
CA PRO A 82 22.82 -24.55 -6.30
C PRO A 82 23.81 -24.17 -5.19
N ASP A 83 24.70 -23.23 -5.46
CA ASP A 83 25.77 -22.83 -4.54
C ASP A 83 25.33 -21.74 -3.55
N VAL A 84 24.35 -20.90 -3.92
CA VAL A 84 23.91 -19.77 -3.08
C VAL A 84 22.44 -19.82 -2.68
N VAL A 85 21.58 -20.55 -3.39
CA VAL A 85 20.14 -20.69 -3.08
C VAL A 85 19.83 -22.06 -2.49
N ASP A 86 20.37 -23.15 -3.04
CA ASP A 86 20.08 -24.53 -2.60
C ASP A 86 21.23 -25.19 -1.81
N ALA A 87 22.14 -24.37 -1.26
CA ALA A 87 23.39 -24.88 -0.67
C ALA A 87 23.16 -25.80 0.54
N ASP A 88 22.19 -25.47 1.40
CA ASP A 88 21.92 -26.18 2.65
C ASP A 88 20.42 -26.35 2.98
N GLY A 89 19.55 -25.99 2.03
CA GLY A 89 18.10 -26.04 2.18
C GLY A 89 17.50 -24.81 2.88
N SER A 90 18.29 -23.82 3.30
CA SER A 90 17.81 -22.57 3.92
C SER A 90 17.55 -21.44 2.93
N GLY A 91 17.72 -21.68 1.62
CA GLY A 91 17.57 -20.64 0.62
C GLY A 91 18.76 -19.69 0.52
N PHE A 92 18.59 -18.67 -0.30
CA PHE A 92 19.45 -17.51 -0.45
C PHE A 92 19.52 -16.72 0.85
N THR A 93 20.73 -16.38 1.29
CA THR A 93 20.92 -15.46 2.42
C THR A 93 20.65 -14.03 1.97
N PRO A 94 19.67 -13.30 2.56
CA PRO A 94 19.36 -11.95 2.12
C PRO A 94 20.59 -11.03 2.04
N ILE A 95 20.65 -10.18 1.02
CA ILE A 95 21.67 -9.14 0.92
C ILE A 95 21.40 -8.13 2.04
N ALA A 96 22.39 -7.86 2.90
CA ALA A 96 22.20 -7.06 4.12
C ALA A 96 21.20 -7.68 5.14
N ALA A 97 21.33 -8.98 5.42
CA ALA A 97 20.45 -9.74 6.33
C ALA A 97 20.46 -9.27 7.81
N SER A 98 21.60 -8.80 8.36
CA SER A 98 21.73 -8.51 9.79
C SER A 98 22.72 -7.39 10.12
N GLY A 99 22.23 -6.23 10.52
CA GLY A 99 23.04 -5.08 10.95
C GLY A 99 23.62 -4.24 9.80
N ASP A 100 23.88 -4.87 8.66
CA ASP A 100 24.25 -4.21 7.41
C ASP A 100 23.04 -3.51 6.75
N LEU A 101 23.32 -2.60 5.82
CA LEU A 101 22.33 -1.82 5.09
C LEU A 101 22.73 -1.70 3.63
N PHE A 102 21.85 -2.09 2.71
CA PHE A 102 22.00 -1.75 1.31
C PHE A 102 21.70 -0.26 1.09
N ARG A 103 22.63 0.44 0.45
CA ARG A 103 22.64 1.90 0.22
C ARG A 103 22.85 2.26 -1.25
N GLY A 104 23.05 1.25 -2.09
CA GLY A 104 23.41 1.38 -3.49
C GLY A 104 22.20 1.55 -4.41
N ASN A 105 22.47 1.34 -5.69
CA ASN A 105 21.45 1.28 -6.74
C ASN A 105 21.39 -0.13 -7.30
N PHE A 106 20.18 -0.70 -7.37
CA PHE A 106 19.93 -1.99 -8.00
C PHE A 106 18.93 -1.78 -9.14
N ASP A 107 19.39 -1.93 -10.37
CA ASP A 107 18.61 -1.82 -11.59
C ASP A 107 18.42 -3.21 -12.20
N GLY A 108 17.19 -3.67 -12.25
CA GLY A 108 16.84 -4.93 -12.87
C GLY A 108 16.88 -4.91 -14.39
N ASN A 109 16.91 -3.74 -15.01
CA ASN A 109 16.93 -3.54 -16.46
C ASN A 109 15.85 -4.37 -17.20
N GLY A 110 14.68 -4.53 -16.57
CA GLY A 110 13.54 -5.28 -17.07
C GLY A 110 13.65 -6.81 -16.92
N ASN A 111 14.70 -7.34 -16.30
CA ASN A 111 14.89 -8.78 -16.13
C ASN A 111 14.11 -9.35 -14.95
N THR A 112 14.02 -10.69 -14.92
CA THR A 112 13.32 -11.46 -13.90
C THR A 112 14.30 -12.18 -12.99
N ILE A 113 14.04 -12.14 -11.68
CA ILE A 113 14.64 -13.05 -10.70
C ILE A 113 13.57 -14.08 -10.36
N LYS A 114 13.82 -15.33 -10.74
CA LYS A 114 12.89 -16.45 -10.58
C LYS A 114 13.39 -17.46 -9.55
N ASP A 115 12.46 -18.16 -8.91
CA ASP A 115 12.72 -19.31 -8.02
C ASP A 115 13.53 -18.90 -6.78
N LEU A 116 13.50 -17.62 -6.39
CA LEU A 116 14.19 -17.13 -5.20
C LEU A 116 13.59 -17.81 -3.97
N LYS A 117 14.42 -18.55 -3.23
CA LYS A 117 14.05 -19.14 -1.94
C LYS A 117 14.80 -18.41 -0.84
N VAL A 118 14.11 -18.03 0.23
CA VAL A 118 14.72 -17.48 1.44
C VAL A 118 14.03 -18.14 2.63
N ASP A 119 14.79 -18.74 3.53
CA ASP A 119 14.30 -19.25 4.82
C ASP A 119 15.22 -18.75 5.93
N THR A 120 14.77 -17.75 6.70
CA THR A 120 15.64 -17.04 7.63
C THR A 120 14.93 -16.65 8.92
N THR A 121 15.72 -16.42 9.98
CA THR A 121 15.23 -15.85 11.24
C THR A 121 15.45 -14.36 11.35
N SER A 122 15.91 -13.68 10.30
CA SER A 122 16.10 -12.21 10.24
C SER A 122 15.11 -11.56 9.26
N SER A 123 15.25 -10.25 8.97
CA SER A 123 14.51 -9.61 7.88
C SER A 123 14.68 -10.38 6.57
N ALA A 124 13.56 -10.74 5.94
CA ALA A 124 13.52 -11.68 4.83
C ALA A 124 13.17 -10.98 3.51
N GLY A 125 13.81 -11.44 2.43
CA GLY A 125 13.68 -10.95 1.05
C GLY A 125 14.98 -11.08 0.28
N LEU A 126 15.01 -10.62 -0.97
CA LEU A 126 16.26 -10.45 -1.73
C LEU A 126 17.25 -9.58 -0.94
N PHE A 127 16.76 -8.48 -0.38
CA PHE A 127 17.48 -7.63 0.55
C PHE A 127 16.91 -7.77 1.96
N GLY A 128 17.74 -8.00 2.97
CA GLY A 128 17.30 -7.89 4.36
C GLY A 128 16.86 -6.46 4.69
N ARG A 129 17.74 -5.48 4.44
CA ARG A 129 17.50 -4.08 4.82
C ARG A 129 18.04 -3.08 3.79
N ILE A 130 17.16 -2.21 3.31
CA ILE A 130 17.44 -1.11 2.38
C ILE A 130 17.38 0.23 3.14
N ASN A 131 18.36 1.12 2.94
CA ASN A 131 18.39 2.42 3.60
C ASN A 131 19.11 3.50 2.80
N SER A 132 18.98 4.75 3.25
CA SER A 132 19.88 5.86 2.95
C SER A 132 19.89 6.24 1.47
N GLN A 133 18.69 6.50 0.95
CA GLN A 133 18.44 6.96 -0.41
C GLN A 133 18.79 5.93 -1.49
N ALA A 134 18.78 4.65 -1.12
CA ALA A 134 18.92 3.56 -2.08
C ALA A 134 17.74 3.54 -3.06
N VAL A 135 18.01 3.08 -4.28
CA VAL A 135 17.00 2.90 -5.33
C VAL A 135 17.06 1.47 -5.83
N VAL A 136 15.92 0.78 -5.78
CA VAL A 136 15.76 -0.60 -6.25
C VAL A 136 14.63 -0.61 -7.27
N ARG A 137 14.90 -1.04 -8.51
CA ARG A 137 13.98 -0.77 -9.61
C ARG A 137 14.06 -1.72 -10.80
N ASP A 138 13.00 -1.74 -11.60
CA ASP A 138 12.96 -2.26 -12.98
C ASP A 138 13.23 -3.77 -13.08
N PHE A 139 12.61 -4.61 -12.24
CA PHE A 139 12.66 -6.08 -12.37
C PHE A 139 11.33 -6.74 -12.00
N THR A 140 11.22 -8.02 -12.35
CA THR A 140 10.18 -8.92 -11.85
C THR A 140 10.78 -9.91 -10.86
N ILE A 141 10.08 -10.19 -9.75
CA ILE A 141 10.28 -11.40 -8.95
C ILE A 141 9.15 -12.36 -9.30
N ASP A 142 9.50 -13.56 -9.76
CA ASP A 142 8.52 -14.61 -10.11
C ASP A 142 8.80 -15.90 -9.32
N ASP A 143 7.75 -16.57 -8.86
CA ASP A 143 7.85 -17.88 -8.19
C ASP A 143 8.80 -17.89 -6.98
N ALA A 144 8.83 -16.79 -6.21
CA ALA A 144 9.66 -16.71 -5.01
C ALA A 144 8.97 -17.33 -3.79
N THR A 145 9.73 -17.99 -2.92
CA THR A 145 9.29 -18.50 -1.62
C THR A 145 10.10 -17.85 -0.52
N ILE A 146 9.47 -16.97 0.26
CA ILE A 146 10.14 -16.19 1.31
C ILE A 146 9.53 -16.54 2.66
N ILE A 147 10.33 -17.10 3.56
CA ILE A 147 9.91 -17.53 4.88
C ILE A 147 10.78 -16.82 5.93
N GLN A 148 10.11 -16.12 6.84
CA GLN A 148 10.70 -15.66 8.09
C GLN A 148 10.22 -16.54 9.24
N GLN A 149 11.14 -17.17 9.96
CA GLN A 149 10.86 -18.04 11.11
C GLN A 149 11.26 -17.38 12.42
N ASP A 150 10.42 -17.56 13.44
CA ASP A 150 10.72 -17.26 14.85
C ASP A 150 11.47 -15.91 15.06
N PRO A 151 10.92 -14.75 14.63
CA PRO A 151 11.61 -13.45 14.72
C PRO A 151 11.75 -12.90 16.17
N GLU A 152 11.58 -13.75 17.18
CA GLU A 152 11.72 -13.39 18.58
C GLU A 152 13.11 -12.80 18.86
N GLY A 153 13.14 -11.63 19.53
CA GLY A 153 14.39 -10.99 19.95
C GLY A 153 15.12 -10.17 18.87
N LEU A 154 14.60 -10.04 17.65
CA LEU A 154 15.21 -9.22 16.59
C LEU A 154 15.07 -7.69 16.79
N GLY A 155 14.31 -7.26 17.80
CA GLY A 155 13.99 -5.85 18.05
C GLY A 155 12.91 -5.28 17.12
N SER A 156 12.73 -3.96 17.13
CA SER A 156 11.84 -3.27 16.20
C SER A 156 12.49 -3.10 14.82
N ASN A 157 11.68 -2.84 13.78
CA ASN A 157 12.12 -2.54 12.41
C ASN A 157 12.58 -3.77 11.61
N GLN A 158 11.78 -4.83 11.65
CA GLN A 158 11.98 -6.05 10.90
C GLN A 158 10.70 -6.35 10.10
N GLY A 159 10.85 -7.15 9.06
CA GLY A 159 9.72 -7.58 8.27
C GLY A 159 10.08 -8.65 7.26
N THR A 160 9.08 -9.03 6.47
CA THR A 160 9.19 -10.04 5.42
C THR A 160 8.58 -9.48 4.14
N GLY A 161 9.32 -9.51 3.05
CA GLY A 161 8.80 -9.27 1.71
C GLY A 161 9.73 -9.83 0.64
N THR A 162 9.25 -9.98 -0.60
CA THR A 162 10.08 -10.56 -1.67
C THR A 162 11.27 -9.70 -2.03
N VAL A 163 11.08 -8.38 -2.10
CA VAL A 163 12.19 -7.45 -2.33
C VAL A 163 12.95 -7.21 -1.04
N THR A 164 12.26 -6.86 0.05
CA THR A 164 12.95 -6.60 1.31
C THR A 164 12.15 -6.79 2.59
N GLY A 165 12.83 -7.11 3.68
CA GLY A 165 12.20 -7.11 5.00
C GLY A 165 11.97 -5.70 5.55
N TYR A 166 12.94 -4.81 5.39
CA TYR A 166 12.89 -3.43 5.90
C TYR A 166 13.46 -2.43 4.90
N ILE A 167 12.70 -1.38 4.61
CA ILE A 167 13.14 -0.25 3.78
C ILE A 167 13.01 1.07 4.53
N GLN A 168 14.04 1.91 4.45
CA GLN A 168 14.02 3.24 5.05
C GLN A 168 14.60 4.34 4.15
N ASN A 169 13.97 5.51 4.08
CA ASN A 169 14.46 6.67 3.33
C ASN A 169 14.90 6.29 1.91
N SER A 170 14.17 5.42 1.22
CA SER A 170 14.58 4.77 -0.03
C SER A 170 13.36 4.50 -0.90
N ILE A 171 13.59 4.15 -2.16
CA ILE A 171 12.53 3.97 -3.17
C ILE A 171 12.63 2.60 -3.82
N ILE A 172 11.48 1.91 -3.90
CA ILE A 172 11.28 0.77 -4.80
C ILE A 172 10.34 1.22 -5.92
N ARG A 173 10.73 1.03 -7.18
CA ARG A 173 9.88 1.43 -8.31
C ARG A 173 9.93 0.50 -9.51
N ASN A 174 8.83 0.38 -10.25
CA ASN A 174 8.72 -0.48 -11.43
C ASN A 174 9.11 -1.92 -11.09
N VAL A 175 8.48 -2.48 -10.07
CA VAL A 175 8.77 -3.84 -9.61
C VAL A 175 7.50 -4.66 -9.63
N ASN A 176 7.58 -5.82 -10.28
CA ASN A 176 6.49 -6.78 -10.37
C ASN A 176 6.77 -7.95 -9.44
N VAL A 177 5.76 -8.41 -8.69
CA VAL A 177 5.83 -9.63 -7.89
C VAL A 177 4.75 -10.59 -8.35
N THR A 178 5.16 -11.74 -8.88
CA THR A 178 4.25 -12.72 -9.47
C THR A 178 4.41 -14.11 -8.85
N ASN A 179 3.30 -14.83 -8.69
CA ASN A 179 3.27 -16.25 -8.31
C ASN A 179 4.07 -16.60 -7.04
N SER A 180 4.23 -15.65 -6.12
CA SER A 180 5.15 -15.79 -4.99
C SER A 180 4.42 -16.11 -3.69
N THR A 181 5.14 -16.66 -2.72
CA THR A 181 4.66 -16.89 -1.36
C THR A 181 5.54 -16.15 -0.35
N VAL A 182 4.90 -15.43 0.57
CA VAL A 182 5.58 -14.70 1.64
C VAL A 182 4.97 -15.11 2.97
N GLU A 183 5.77 -15.77 3.80
CA GLU A 183 5.30 -16.37 5.04
C GLU A 183 6.09 -15.85 6.24
N LEU A 184 5.35 -15.50 7.28
CA LEU A 184 5.88 -15.26 8.62
C LEU A 184 5.32 -16.33 9.55
N GLN A 185 6.19 -17.11 10.18
CA GLN A 185 5.77 -18.23 11.03
C GLN A 185 6.58 -18.37 12.31
N GLY A 186 6.01 -19.10 13.28
CA GLY A 186 6.66 -19.44 14.53
C GLY A 186 6.32 -18.48 15.67
N ASN A 187 7.26 -18.29 16.60
CA ASN A 187 7.09 -17.41 17.75
C ASN A 187 7.25 -15.94 17.34
N ILE A 188 6.14 -15.21 17.35
CA ILE A 188 6.10 -13.79 17.01
C ILE A 188 5.84 -12.96 18.27
N ASP A 189 6.93 -12.55 18.94
CA ASP A 189 6.86 -11.70 20.14
C ASP A 189 7.11 -10.20 19.84
N THR A 190 7.30 -9.82 18.58
CA THR A 190 7.56 -8.43 18.23
C THR A 190 6.28 -7.66 17.94
N GLN A 191 6.11 -6.52 18.61
CA GLN A 191 5.11 -5.52 18.22
C GLN A 191 5.57 -4.88 16.91
N ASN A 192 4.68 -4.74 15.93
CA ASN A 192 4.93 -4.08 14.64
C ASN A 192 5.77 -4.88 13.63
N GLN A 193 5.71 -6.22 13.67
CA GLN A 193 6.18 -7.02 12.54
C GLN A 193 5.27 -6.78 11.33
N GLY A 194 5.87 -6.57 10.17
CA GLY A 194 5.15 -6.36 8.92
C GLY A 194 5.49 -7.42 7.88
N VAL A 195 4.48 -7.90 7.17
CA VAL A 195 4.61 -8.81 6.04
C VAL A 195 3.92 -8.18 4.83
N GLY A 196 4.60 -8.13 3.70
CA GLY A 196 3.98 -7.72 2.45
C GLY A 196 4.63 -8.37 1.25
N SER A 197 4.00 -8.30 0.08
CA SER A 197 4.60 -8.92 -1.11
C SER A 197 5.93 -8.28 -1.47
N VAL A 198 6.06 -6.96 -1.35
CA VAL A 198 7.28 -6.22 -1.69
C VAL A 198 8.14 -5.99 -0.46
N ALA A 199 7.54 -5.42 0.59
CA ALA A 199 8.25 -5.04 1.79
C ALA A 199 7.53 -5.47 3.08
N GLY A 200 8.29 -5.86 4.10
CA GLY A 200 7.69 -6.05 5.41
C GLY A 200 7.37 -4.74 6.12
N TYR A 201 8.38 -3.87 6.24
CA TYR A 201 8.30 -2.58 6.93
C TYR A 201 8.89 -1.47 6.06
N GLY A 202 8.13 -0.39 5.79
CA GLY A 202 8.60 0.85 5.18
C GLY A 202 8.60 2.04 6.14
N LEU A 203 9.76 2.68 6.36
CA LEU A 203 9.92 3.94 7.11
C LEU A 203 10.40 5.06 6.19
N ASN A 204 9.61 6.11 5.93
CA ASN A 204 10.01 7.13 4.93
C ASN A 204 10.30 6.45 3.57
N ALA A 205 9.37 5.61 3.09
CA ALA A 205 9.59 4.74 1.94
C ALA A 205 8.65 5.10 0.78
N GLY A 206 9.20 5.12 -0.43
CA GLY A 206 8.43 5.32 -1.66
C GLY A 206 8.25 4.01 -2.42
N PHE A 207 7.00 3.67 -2.73
CA PHE A 207 6.62 2.59 -3.63
C PHE A 207 5.90 3.18 -4.84
N LYS A 208 6.41 2.94 -6.05
CA LYS A 208 5.84 3.50 -7.28
C LYS A 208 5.80 2.46 -8.40
N HIS A 209 4.68 2.32 -9.11
CA HIS A 209 4.55 1.29 -10.16
C HIS A 209 4.90 -0.09 -9.63
N ILE A 210 4.14 -0.50 -8.61
CA ILE A 210 4.23 -1.83 -8.05
C ILE A 210 3.06 -2.64 -8.58
N ASP A 211 3.36 -3.75 -9.25
CA ASP A 211 2.35 -4.68 -9.74
C ASP A 211 2.49 -6.02 -9.02
N VAL A 212 1.41 -6.50 -8.41
CA VAL A 212 1.40 -7.77 -7.66
C VAL A 212 0.29 -8.65 -8.22
N SER A 213 0.62 -9.89 -8.58
CA SER A 213 -0.39 -10.86 -9.02
C SER A 213 -0.05 -12.29 -8.62
N GLY A 214 -1.08 -13.09 -8.30
CA GLY A 214 -0.91 -14.51 -7.95
C GLY A 214 -0.04 -14.74 -6.71
N THR A 215 0.11 -13.73 -5.85
CA THR A 215 1.00 -13.77 -4.67
C THR A 215 0.19 -13.99 -3.40
N THR A 216 0.63 -14.93 -2.56
CA THR A 216 0.01 -15.22 -1.26
C THR A 216 0.91 -14.75 -0.13
N ILE A 217 0.33 -14.01 0.81
CA ILE A 217 0.96 -13.53 2.02
C ILE A 217 0.29 -14.25 3.20
N THR A 218 1.07 -14.88 4.07
CA THR A 218 0.55 -15.64 5.20
C THR A 218 1.28 -15.31 6.49
N VAL A 219 0.51 -14.97 7.53
CA VAL A 219 1.00 -14.82 8.89
C VAL A 219 0.47 -15.96 9.77
N ASN A 220 1.38 -16.83 10.20
CA ASN A 220 1.15 -18.02 11.03
C ASN A 220 1.84 -17.86 12.39
N GLY A 221 1.32 -16.98 13.25
CA GLY A 221 1.87 -16.73 14.59
C GLY A 221 1.14 -17.47 15.71
N SER A 222 1.87 -18.07 16.65
CA SER A 222 1.30 -18.90 17.73
C SER A 222 0.68 -18.14 18.91
N ASP A 223 0.96 -16.83 19.05
CA ASP A 223 0.79 -16.13 20.35
C ASP A 223 -0.19 -14.94 20.30
N GLY A 224 -1.01 -14.80 19.25
CA GLY A 224 -2.10 -13.81 19.21
C GLY A 224 -1.65 -12.34 19.23
N LYS A 225 -0.37 -12.05 18.93
CA LYS A 225 0.19 -10.70 18.88
C LYS A 225 0.16 -10.11 17.47
N ALA A 226 0.09 -8.77 17.40
CA ALA A 226 -0.24 -8.01 16.21
C ALA A 226 0.89 -7.99 15.15
N SER A 227 0.86 -8.97 14.26
CA SER A 227 1.56 -8.92 12.98
C SER A 227 0.65 -8.33 11.92
N ASN A 228 1.18 -7.40 11.15
CA ASN A 228 0.43 -6.64 10.15
C ASN A 228 0.77 -7.19 8.77
N ALA A 229 -0.24 -7.39 7.93
CA ALA A 229 -0.02 -7.89 6.58
C ALA A 229 -0.67 -6.97 5.54
N GLY A 230 0.07 -6.64 4.49
CA GLY A 230 -0.37 -5.77 3.41
C GLY A 230 -0.03 -6.33 2.05
N GLY A 231 -0.89 -6.13 1.05
CA GLY A 231 -0.61 -6.58 -0.31
C GLY A 231 0.71 -6.05 -0.88
N VAL A 232 1.14 -4.83 -0.54
CA VAL A 232 2.48 -4.28 -0.86
C VAL A 232 3.38 -4.31 0.36
N VAL A 233 2.91 -3.73 1.47
CA VAL A 233 3.72 -3.51 2.67
C VAL A 233 2.96 -3.80 3.96
N GLY A 234 3.56 -4.56 4.88
CA GLY A 234 2.92 -4.90 6.15
C GLY A 234 2.74 -3.70 7.07
N LEU A 235 3.79 -2.90 7.26
CA LEU A 235 3.78 -1.68 8.05
C LEU A 235 4.40 -0.52 7.28
N LEU A 236 3.64 0.56 7.11
CA LEU A 236 4.09 1.79 6.50
C LEU A 236 4.08 2.91 7.55
N THR A 237 5.20 3.60 7.73
CA THR A 237 5.29 4.71 8.68
C THR A 237 6.21 5.78 8.13
N ASP A 238 6.08 6.98 8.66
CA ASP A 238 6.98 8.08 8.41
C ASP A 238 7.46 8.70 9.73
N TYR A 239 8.62 9.34 9.65
CA TYR A 239 9.23 10.03 10.77
C TYR A 239 9.93 11.28 10.27
N ARG A 240 9.59 12.40 10.88
CA ARG A 240 10.22 13.68 10.59
C ARG A 240 11.55 13.76 11.32
N ASN A 241 12.64 13.74 10.56
CA ASN A 241 13.95 14.13 11.05
C ASN A 241 14.27 15.54 10.52
N PRO A 242 14.44 16.55 11.39
CA PRO A 242 14.76 17.91 10.93
C PRO A 242 16.12 18.01 10.23
N ASP A 243 17.02 17.04 10.43
CA ASP A 243 18.39 17.06 9.91
C ASP A 243 18.54 16.31 8.58
N ILE A 244 17.50 15.62 8.10
CA ILE A 244 17.53 14.83 6.86
C ILE A 244 16.21 15.06 6.13
N LEU A 245 16.26 15.47 4.86
CA LEU A 245 15.06 15.47 4.01
C LEU A 245 14.59 14.02 3.83
N PRO A 246 13.48 13.60 4.46
CA PRO A 246 13.03 12.22 4.36
C PRO A 246 12.48 11.98 2.96
N THR A 247 12.63 10.75 2.46
CA THR A 247 11.85 10.32 1.31
C THR A 247 10.37 10.38 1.69
N LYS A 248 9.55 11.05 0.88
CA LYS A 248 8.10 11.11 1.10
C LYS A 248 7.53 9.69 1.13
N THR A 249 6.77 9.38 2.18
CA THR A 249 6.14 8.08 2.32
C THR A 249 4.92 8.00 1.43
N LYS A 250 4.99 7.14 0.41
CA LYS A 250 3.92 7.05 -0.59
C LYS A 250 3.83 5.69 -1.25
N ILE A 251 2.60 5.35 -1.66
CA ILE A 251 2.32 4.29 -2.63
C ILE A 251 1.57 4.93 -3.79
N VAL A 252 2.13 4.87 -5.00
CA VAL A 252 1.55 5.53 -6.16
C VAL A 252 1.60 4.70 -7.43
N ASP A 253 0.57 4.83 -8.26
CA ASP A 253 0.54 4.26 -9.62
C ASP A 253 0.72 2.74 -9.66
N SER A 254 0.06 2.01 -8.76
CA SER A 254 0.27 0.57 -8.51
C SER A 254 -1.01 -0.25 -8.71
N ASP A 255 -0.88 -1.52 -9.12
CA ASP A 255 -2.01 -2.48 -9.23
C ASP A 255 -1.75 -3.79 -8.48
N ILE A 256 -2.56 -4.07 -7.47
CA ILE A 256 -2.27 -5.08 -6.45
C ILE A 256 -3.39 -6.12 -6.41
N ASN A 257 -3.02 -7.38 -6.68
CA ASN A 257 -3.86 -8.56 -6.55
C ASN A 257 -3.10 -9.63 -5.74
N ALA A 258 -3.26 -9.57 -4.43
CA ALA A 258 -2.65 -10.49 -3.48
C ALA A 258 -3.70 -11.19 -2.60
N ASP A 259 -3.39 -12.38 -2.13
CA ASP A 259 -4.14 -13.06 -1.08
C ASP A 259 -3.45 -12.85 0.28
N VAL A 260 -4.04 -12.01 1.13
CA VAL A 260 -3.47 -11.56 2.39
C VAL A 260 -4.15 -12.30 3.54
N ASN A 261 -3.46 -13.29 4.09
CA ASN A 261 -3.91 -14.12 5.19
C ASN A 261 -3.17 -13.76 6.48
N GLY A 262 -3.89 -13.40 7.53
CA GLY A 262 -3.24 -13.09 8.80
C GLY A 262 -4.18 -12.93 9.97
N VAL A 263 -3.65 -12.44 11.08
CA VAL A 263 -4.34 -12.48 12.37
C VAL A 263 -4.73 -11.11 12.92
N ALA A 264 -3.98 -10.04 12.63
CA ALA A 264 -4.22 -8.71 13.19
C ALA A 264 -4.63 -7.65 12.14
N ALA A 265 -3.84 -6.58 11.95
CA ALA A 265 -4.17 -5.53 11.00
C ALA A 265 -3.82 -5.98 9.58
N LEU A 266 -4.85 -6.26 8.78
CA LEU A 266 -4.71 -6.73 7.42
C LEU A 266 -5.27 -5.70 6.44
N GLY A 267 -4.49 -5.39 5.41
CA GLY A 267 -4.91 -4.57 4.28
C GLY A 267 -4.62 -5.24 2.96
N GLY A 268 -5.50 -5.09 1.98
CA GLY A 268 -5.22 -5.53 0.62
C GLY A 268 -4.06 -4.77 -0.05
N LEU A 269 -3.64 -3.64 0.53
CA LEU A 269 -2.48 -2.85 0.13
C LEU A 269 -1.46 -2.68 1.27
N VAL A 270 -1.91 -2.21 2.44
CA VAL A 270 -1.06 -1.91 3.61
C VAL A 270 -1.66 -2.53 4.87
N GLY A 271 -0.89 -3.30 5.65
CA GLY A 271 -1.42 -3.84 6.91
C GLY A 271 -1.75 -2.72 7.91
N LYS A 272 -0.76 -1.88 8.20
CA LYS A 272 -0.88 -0.73 9.10
C LYS A 272 -0.14 0.48 8.54
N ALA A 273 -0.76 1.65 8.60
CA ALA A 273 -0.18 2.92 8.15
C ALA A 273 -0.19 3.95 9.29
N PHE A 274 1.00 4.39 9.75
CA PHE A 274 1.16 5.29 10.88
C PHE A 274 1.91 6.56 10.48
N SER A 275 1.21 7.68 10.33
CA SER A 275 1.85 8.94 9.92
C SER A 275 2.34 9.75 11.13
N ASN A 276 3.62 9.63 11.48
CA ASN A 276 4.28 10.38 12.57
C ASN A 276 5.26 11.46 12.07
N GLY A 277 5.41 11.58 10.75
CA GLY A 277 6.33 12.50 10.08
C GLY A 277 5.64 13.73 9.50
N GLU A 278 5.44 13.73 8.19
CA GLU A 278 4.77 14.81 7.45
C GLU A 278 3.40 14.37 6.97
N SER A 279 3.34 13.27 6.23
CA SER A 279 2.12 12.66 5.71
C SER A 279 2.44 11.33 5.04
N ILE A 280 1.44 10.46 4.98
CA ILE A 280 1.45 9.27 4.13
C ILE A 280 0.43 9.48 3.01
N SER A 281 0.81 9.19 1.76
CA SER A 281 -0.09 9.31 0.61
C SER A 281 -0.21 8.02 -0.19
N ILE A 282 -1.44 7.65 -0.53
CA ILE A 282 -1.77 6.53 -1.42
C ILE A 282 -2.56 7.11 -2.58
N LYS A 283 -1.98 7.10 -3.80
CA LYS A 283 -2.57 7.77 -4.96
C LYS A 283 -2.61 6.88 -6.18
N ARG A 284 -3.66 6.96 -6.99
CA ARG A 284 -3.73 6.29 -8.31
C ARG A 284 -3.41 4.80 -8.22
N THR A 285 -3.93 4.15 -7.19
CA THR A 285 -3.63 2.75 -6.88
C THR A 285 -4.90 1.90 -6.98
N SER A 286 -4.78 0.71 -7.57
CA SER A 286 -5.83 -0.29 -7.67
C SER A 286 -5.50 -1.46 -6.76
N ALA A 287 -6.46 -1.91 -5.96
CA ALA A 287 -6.34 -3.12 -5.16
C ALA A 287 -7.54 -4.04 -5.42
N ASN A 288 -7.25 -5.24 -5.90
CA ASN A 288 -8.18 -6.36 -6.04
C ASN A 288 -7.69 -7.56 -5.23
N SER A 289 -7.26 -7.28 -4.00
CA SER A 289 -6.71 -8.28 -3.09
C SER A 289 -7.81 -8.94 -2.26
N THR A 290 -7.57 -10.19 -1.87
CA THR A 290 -8.38 -10.89 -0.87
C THR A 290 -7.74 -10.68 0.50
N VAL A 291 -8.53 -10.25 1.48
CA VAL A 291 -8.08 -10.02 2.87
C VAL A 291 -8.79 -11.00 3.78
N ASN A 292 -8.03 -11.94 4.34
CA ASN A 292 -8.55 -13.11 5.03
C ASN A 292 -8.04 -13.21 6.46
N LEU A 293 -8.96 -13.29 7.42
CA LEU A 293 -8.61 -13.70 8.78
C LEU A 293 -8.19 -15.18 8.80
N ASN A 294 -7.01 -15.47 9.33
CA ASN A 294 -6.56 -16.82 9.69
C ASN A 294 -7.23 -17.27 11.01
N GLU A 295 -7.81 -18.47 11.04
CA GLU A 295 -8.86 -18.91 12.00
C GLU A 295 -8.41 -19.01 13.48
N ASP A 296 -7.13 -18.80 13.80
CA ASP A 296 -6.54 -19.12 15.11
C ASP A 296 -6.31 -17.93 16.06
N ALA A 297 -6.92 -16.77 15.81
CA ALA A 297 -6.58 -15.53 16.52
C ALA A 297 -7.60 -15.10 17.60
N GLU A 298 -7.65 -15.81 18.73
CA GLU A 298 -8.53 -15.45 19.86
C GLU A 298 -8.23 -14.06 20.46
N ASN A 299 -7.07 -13.44 20.19
CA ASN A 299 -6.62 -12.19 20.83
C ASN A 299 -6.04 -11.11 19.89
N ALA A 300 -6.11 -11.30 18.57
CA ALA A 300 -5.44 -10.38 17.67
C ALA A 300 -6.21 -9.07 17.44
N GLY A 301 -5.50 -8.03 16.99
CA GLY A 301 -6.09 -6.77 16.58
C GLY A 301 -6.87 -6.96 15.29
N LYS A 302 -8.09 -7.48 15.38
CA LYS A 302 -8.98 -7.79 14.27
C LYS A 302 -9.36 -6.49 13.53
N GLN A 303 -8.51 -5.97 12.64
CA GLN A 303 -8.77 -4.78 11.83
C GLN A 303 -8.53 -5.11 10.36
N PHE A 304 -9.57 -5.08 9.55
CA PHE A 304 -9.52 -5.56 8.17
C PHE A 304 -9.97 -4.45 7.23
N GLY A 305 -9.05 -3.90 6.46
CA GLY A 305 -9.37 -2.96 5.39
C GLY A 305 -9.12 -3.58 4.04
N GLY A 306 -9.94 -3.26 3.04
CA GLY A 306 -9.59 -3.62 1.66
C GLY A 306 -8.29 -2.93 1.20
N LEU A 307 -8.03 -1.70 1.65
CA LEU A 307 -6.75 -1.02 1.41
C LEU A 307 -5.82 -1.09 2.63
N ILE A 308 -6.24 -0.54 3.76
CA ILE A 308 -5.43 -0.39 4.97
C ILE A 308 -6.13 -1.03 6.17
N GLY A 309 -5.47 -1.97 6.86
CA GLY A 309 -6.05 -2.56 8.07
C GLY A 309 -6.27 -1.52 9.19
N LEU A 310 -5.20 -0.81 9.55
CA LEU A 310 -5.21 0.20 10.61
C LEU A 310 -4.48 1.49 10.19
N VAL A 311 -5.16 2.62 10.32
CA VAL A 311 -4.59 3.96 10.17
C VAL A 311 -4.35 4.57 11.55
N GLY A 312 -3.30 5.38 11.70
CA GLY A 312 -3.06 6.17 12.91
C GLY A 312 -1.89 7.13 12.75
N GLY A 313 -1.47 7.76 13.86
CA GLY A 313 -0.34 8.67 13.90
C GLY A 313 -0.72 10.05 14.42
N SER A 314 -0.01 11.09 13.97
CA SER A 314 -0.20 12.47 14.39
C SER A 314 -0.25 13.46 13.22
N ASN A 315 -0.17 12.97 11.98
CA ASN A 315 -0.23 13.78 10.77
C ASN A 315 -1.14 13.13 9.72
N PRO A 316 -1.58 13.89 8.69
CA PRO A 316 -2.57 13.41 7.74
C PRO A 316 -2.14 12.17 6.95
N LEU A 317 -3.10 11.29 6.71
CA LEU A 317 -3.03 10.24 5.70
C LEU A 317 -4.01 10.55 4.56
N GLU A 318 -3.52 10.53 3.33
CA GLU A 318 -4.29 10.83 2.11
C GLU A 318 -4.47 9.57 1.26
N ILE A 319 -5.72 9.27 0.89
CA ILE A 319 -6.08 8.31 -0.16
C ILE A 319 -6.76 9.09 -1.29
N GLU A 320 -6.20 9.02 -2.50
CA GLU A 320 -6.69 9.79 -3.65
C GLU A 320 -6.72 8.94 -4.93
N GLN A 321 -7.75 9.07 -5.76
CA GLN A 321 -7.82 8.37 -7.06
C GLN A 321 -7.55 6.85 -6.94
N THR A 322 -8.06 6.24 -5.89
CA THR A 322 -7.73 4.86 -5.51
C THR A 322 -8.99 4.02 -5.48
N LYS A 323 -8.87 2.74 -5.87
CA LYS A 323 -9.99 1.80 -5.88
C LYS A 323 -9.68 0.51 -5.15
N PHE A 324 -10.71 -0.02 -4.49
CA PHE A 324 -10.70 -1.38 -3.96
C PHE A 324 -11.88 -2.17 -4.54
N THR A 325 -11.61 -3.37 -5.05
CA THR A 325 -12.63 -4.24 -5.67
C THR A 325 -12.56 -5.70 -5.22
N GLY A 326 -11.64 -6.00 -4.30
CA GLY A 326 -11.41 -7.35 -3.82
C GLY A 326 -12.37 -7.78 -2.71
N THR A 327 -11.97 -8.84 -2.00
CA THR A 327 -12.78 -9.45 -0.93
C THR A 327 -12.20 -9.10 0.44
N VAL A 328 -13.06 -8.77 1.40
CA VAL A 328 -12.69 -8.60 2.81
C VAL A 328 -13.45 -9.61 3.67
N ALA A 329 -12.74 -10.66 4.10
CA ALA A 329 -13.22 -11.73 4.95
C ALA A 329 -12.75 -11.58 6.41
N GLY A 330 -13.09 -10.42 6.99
CA GLY A 330 -12.76 -10.04 8.37
C GLY A 330 -13.86 -10.40 9.39
N SER A 331 -13.57 -10.17 10.67
CA SER A 331 -14.52 -10.42 11.77
C SER A 331 -14.79 -9.23 12.71
N PHE A 332 -13.95 -8.19 12.70
CA PHE A 332 -14.14 -6.97 13.50
C PHE A 332 -13.49 -5.80 12.78
N ALA A 333 -14.03 -4.58 12.93
CA ALA A 333 -13.51 -3.37 12.28
C ALA A 333 -13.19 -3.59 10.79
N VAL A 334 -14.23 -3.91 10.03
CA VAL A 334 -14.13 -4.28 8.62
C VAL A 334 -14.46 -3.09 7.74
N GLY A 335 -13.53 -2.63 6.90
CA GLY A 335 -13.76 -1.51 5.99
C GLY A 335 -13.41 -1.87 4.55
N GLY A 336 -14.13 -1.32 3.59
CA GLY A 336 -13.73 -1.45 2.18
C GLY A 336 -12.39 -0.78 1.87
N PHE A 337 -12.10 0.34 2.52
CA PHE A 337 -10.79 1.00 2.49
C PHE A 337 -10.02 0.79 3.78
N VAL A 338 -10.56 1.25 4.90
CA VAL A 338 -9.84 1.27 6.18
C VAL A 338 -10.58 0.44 7.20
N GLY A 339 -9.91 -0.57 7.79
CA GLY A 339 -10.53 -1.35 8.85
C GLY A 339 -10.84 -0.50 10.08
N LYS A 340 -9.83 0.21 10.58
CA LYS A 340 -9.96 1.12 11.72
C LYS A 340 -9.04 2.32 11.57
N THR A 341 -9.49 3.47 12.05
CA THR A 341 -8.62 4.61 12.38
C THR A 341 -8.33 4.66 13.87
N ASP A 342 -7.10 4.99 14.24
CA ASP A 342 -6.66 5.36 15.59
C ASP A 342 -6.65 6.89 15.75
N THR A 343 -6.48 7.40 16.96
CA THR A 343 -6.55 8.85 17.20
C THR A 343 -5.32 9.60 16.64
N GLY A 344 -5.55 10.69 15.91
CA GLY A 344 -4.59 11.81 15.80
C GLY A 344 -3.99 12.10 14.42
N SER A 345 -4.11 11.21 13.44
CA SER A 345 -3.56 11.45 12.09
C SER A 345 -4.42 12.42 11.27
N GLY A 346 -5.74 12.21 11.28
CA GLY A 346 -6.62 12.72 10.24
C GLY A 346 -6.52 11.87 8.98
N LEU A 347 -7.66 11.48 8.42
CA LEU A 347 -7.75 10.69 7.19
C LEU A 347 -8.53 11.46 6.13
N SER A 348 -7.97 11.61 4.93
CA SER A 348 -8.66 12.18 3.77
C SER A 348 -8.82 11.10 2.69
N ILE A 349 -10.04 10.92 2.18
CA ILE A 349 -10.37 10.02 1.08
C ILE A 349 -11.05 10.82 -0.02
N THR A 350 -10.39 10.96 -1.16
CA THR A 350 -10.86 11.80 -2.27
C THR A 350 -10.86 11.04 -3.59
N ASN A 351 -11.84 11.29 -4.45
CA ASN A 351 -11.90 10.74 -5.81
C ASN A 351 -11.68 9.22 -5.85
N SER A 352 -12.30 8.47 -4.95
CA SER A 352 -11.95 7.07 -4.71
C SER A 352 -13.20 6.21 -4.54
N PHE A 353 -13.09 4.89 -4.68
CA PHE A 353 -14.23 4.02 -4.39
C PHE A 353 -13.88 2.63 -3.87
N SER A 354 -14.78 2.11 -3.03
CA SER A 354 -14.79 0.71 -2.63
C SER A 354 -15.98 0.00 -3.28
N ASN A 355 -15.71 -1.08 -4.01
CA ASN A 355 -16.70 -2.06 -4.44
C ASN A 355 -16.32 -3.44 -3.87
N ALA A 356 -16.07 -3.47 -2.56
CA ALA A 356 -15.64 -4.65 -1.84
C ALA A 356 -16.69 -5.76 -1.85
N GLN A 357 -16.26 -7.01 -1.86
CA GLN A 357 -17.08 -8.16 -1.51
C GLN A 357 -16.82 -8.53 -0.05
N TYR A 358 -17.87 -8.67 0.76
CA TYR A 358 -17.72 -8.92 2.20
C TYR A 358 -18.07 -10.37 2.55
N GLU A 359 -17.12 -11.07 3.17
CA GLU A 359 -17.28 -12.46 3.65
C GLU A 359 -17.08 -12.51 5.17
N LEU A 360 -17.98 -11.84 5.90
CA LEU A 360 -17.83 -11.59 7.33
C LEU A 360 -17.90 -12.86 8.17
N LYS A 361 -16.98 -13.00 9.13
CA LYS A 361 -16.90 -14.17 10.02
C LYS A 361 -17.56 -13.90 11.37
N LEU A 362 -18.38 -14.85 11.83
CA LEU A 362 -19.22 -14.74 13.04
C LEU A 362 -18.47 -14.60 14.37
N ASP A 363 -17.21 -15.03 14.44
CA ASP A 363 -16.49 -15.03 15.71
C ASP A 363 -15.99 -13.61 16.03
N THR A 364 -16.62 -12.98 17.02
CA THR A 364 -16.46 -11.57 17.45
C THR A 364 -16.99 -10.50 16.49
N ALA A 365 -18.22 -10.66 15.99
CA ALA A 365 -18.89 -9.65 15.15
C ALA A 365 -18.70 -8.22 15.71
N GLY A 366 -17.98 -7.41 14.94
CA GLY A 366 -17.69 -6.01 15.26
C GLY A 366 -18.22 -5.05 14.20
N PRO A 367 -17.99 -3.74 14.37
CA PRO A 367 -18.42 -2.76 13.39
C PRO A 367 -17.82 -3.01 12.01
N GLY A 368 -18.59 -2.77 10.96
CA GLY A 368 -18.09 -2.78 9.58
C GLY A 368 -18.66 -1.66 8.73
N GLY A 369 -17.92 -1.18 7.75
CA GLY A 369 -18.33 -0.07 6.90
C GLY A 369 -17.97 -0.29 5.44
N GLY A 370 -18.80 0.26 4.55
CA GLY A 370 -18.53 0.26 3.12
C GLY A 370 -17.18 0.91 2.78
N LEU A 371 -16.80 1.96 3.52
CA LEU A 371 -15.48 2.59 3.43
C LEU A 371 -14.62 2.30 4.66
N ILE A 372 -15.13 2.59 5.86
CA ILE A 372 -14.35 2.55 7.09
C ILE A 372 -15.05 1.69 8.16
N GLY A 373 -14.37 0.72 8.75
CA GLY A 373 -14.96 -0.08 9.82
C GLY A 373 -15.25 0.73 11.09
N ILE A 374 -14.22 1.36 11.66
CA ILE A 374 -14.34 2.19 12.87
C ILE A 374 -13.58 3.50 12.71
N ILE A 375 -14.25 4.61 13.05
CA ILE A 375 -13.70 5.97 13.06
C ILE A 375 -13.41 6.42 14.50
N ASN A 376 -12.17 6.79 14.80
CA ASN A 376 -11.70 7.36 16.08
C ASN A 376 -10.87 8.64 15.87
N GLU A 377 -10.92 9.24 14.69
CA GLU A 377 -10.20 10.46 14.34
C GLU A 377 -11.02 11.31 13.37
N SER A 378 -10.48 12.46 12.98
CA SER A 378 -11.12 13.31 11.97
C SER A 378 -10.99 12.65 10.61
N VAL A 379 -12.10 12.58 9.88
CA VAL A 379 -12.14 11.99 8.55
C VAL A 379 -12.78 12.98 7.59
N GLU A 380 -12.14 13.19 6.44
CA GLU A 380 -12.64 13.99 5.34
C GLU A 380 -12.88 13.07 4.14
N ILE A 381 -14.09 13.09 3.59
CA ILE A 381 -14.46 12.27 2.43
C ILE A 381 -15.09 13.16 1.37
N GLU A 382 -14.53 13.09 0.17
CA GLU A 382 -14.95 13.87 -0.99
C GLU A 382 -14.99 12.95 -2.23
N ASN A 383 -15.95 13.17 -3.12
CA ASN A 383 -16.04 12.53 -4.43
C ASN A 383 -15.79 11.03 -4.35
N THR A 384 -16.51 10.32 -3.46
CA THR A 384 -16.20 8.92 -3.13
C THR A 384 -17.46 8.10 -2.99
N TYR A 385 -17.41 6.80 -3.31
CA TYR A 385 -18.54 5.92 -3.06
C TYR A 385 -18.18 4.54 -2.51
N ALA A 386 -19.14 3.95 -1.81
CA ALA A 386 -19.12 2.55 -1.39
C ALA A 386 -20.21 1.73 -2.09
N ALA A 387 -19.85 0.54 -2.55
CA ALA A 387 -20.71 -0.42 -3.23
C ALA A 387 -20.29 -1.85 -2.87
N GLY A 388 -21.01 -2.85 -3.41
CA GLY A 388 -20.68 -4.27 -3.22
C GLY A 388 -21.12 -4.85 -1.87
N ILE A 389 -21.83 -4.06 -1.07
CA ILE A 389 -22.38 -4.47 0.23
C ILE A 389 -23.57 -5.41 0.01
N ASP A 390 -23.48 -6.65 0.50
CA ASP A 390 -24.62 -7.57 0.54
C ASP A 390 -25.23 -7.59 1.95
N GLY A 391 -26.32 -6.86 2.14
CA GLY A 391 -27.02 -6.79 3.43
C GLY A 391 -27.55 -8.13 3.94
N ALA A 392 -27.82 -9.11 3.07
CA ALA A 392 -28.22 -10.44 3.53
C ALA A 392 -27.06 -11.17 4.20
N THR A 393 -25.86 -11.08 3.60
CA THR A 393 -24.62 -11.61 4.18
C THR A 393 -24.32 -10.93 5.51
N ILE A 394 -24.43 -9.60 5.58
CA ILE A 394 -24.21 -8.83 6.81
C ILE A 394 -25.19 -9.21 7.92
N ALA A 395 -26.48 -9.27 7.62
CA ALA A 395 -27.51 -9.64 8.60
C ALA A 395 -27.28 -11.05 9.15
N SER A 396 -26.78 -11.97 8.32
CA SER A 396 -26.43 -13.32 8.76
C SER A 396 -25.22 -13.36 9.69
N ALA A 397 -24.29 -12.41 9.54
CA ALA A 397 -23.08 -12.29 10.32
C ALA A 397 -23.27 -11.53 11.65
N GLN A 398 -24.41 -10.85 11.86
CA GLN A 398 -24.72 -10.08 13.08
C GLN A 398 -23.78 -8.89 13.34
N HIS A 399 -23.24 -8.27 12.29
CA HIS A 399 -22.42 -7.06 12.39
C HIS A 399 -23.27 -5.79 12.36
N ASP A 400 -22.86 -4.78 13.12
CA ASP A 400 -23.32 -3.39 12.95
C ASP A 400 -22.57 -2.80 11.74
N PHE A 401 -23.23 -2.79 10.57
CA PHE A 401 -22.56 -2.48 9.30
C PHE A 401 -23.14 -1.27 8.58
N GLY A 402 -22.40 -0.17 8.45
CA GLY A 402 -22.86 1.02 7.73
C GLY A 402 -22.41 1.09 6.28
N GLY A 403 -23.16 1.82 5.46
CA GLY A 403 -22.84 2.10 4.06
C GLY A 403 -21.52 2.87 3.90
N ILE A 404 -21.21 3.75 4.86
CA ILE A 404 -19.95 4.51 4.88
C ILE A 404 -19.06 4.03 6.02
N ALA A 405 -19.57 4.07 7.25
CA ALA A 405 -18.83 3.75 8.46
C ALA A 405 -19.56 2.75 9.36
N GLY A 406 -18.84 1.83 9.99
CA GLY A 406 -19.45 0.88 10.92
C GLY A 406 -19.72 1.46 12.30
N ASP A 407 -18.77 2.20 12.85
CA ASP A 407 -18.88 2.86 14.15
C ASP A 407 -18.09 4.18 14.13
N VAL A 408 -18.63 5.20 14.77
CA VAL A 408 -18.06 6.54 14.89
C VAL A 408 -17.75 6.88 16.36
N GLY A 409 -17.48 5.90 17.21
CA GLY A 409 -16.64 6.04 18.42
C GLY A 409 -17.02 7.13 19.44
N ARG A 410 -18.21 7.74 19.40
CA ARG A 410 -18.58 8.96 20.16
C ARG A 410 -18.72 8.76 21.68
N GLY A 411 -18.34 7.59 22.18
CA GLY A 411 -18.60 7.10 23.53
C GLY A 411 -17.53 7.27 24.60
N THR A 412 -16.29 7.65 24.25
CA THR A 412 -15.25 7.91 25.26
C THR A 412 -15.09 9.40 25.46
N GLU A 413 -14.78 9.87 26.68
CA GLU A 413 -14.68 11.30 27.07
C GLU A 413 -13.63 12.14 26.27
N THR A 414 -13.05 11.58 25.21
CA THR A 414 -12.08 12.19 24.32
C THR A 414 -12.76 12.48 22.99
N VAL A 415 -12.77 13.75 22.59
CA VAL A 415 -13.36 14.25 21.34
C VAL A 415 -13.01 13.32 20.16
N VAL A 416 -14.04 12.65 19.62
CA VAL A 416 -13.96 12.00 18.31
C VAL A 416 -13.77 13.09 17.27
N GLY A 417 -12.82 12.92 16.37
CA GLY A 417 -12.62 13.87 15.31
C GLY A 417 -13.86 14.01 14.43
N ASP A 418 -14.01 15.17 13.81
CA ASP A 418 -15.18 15.45 12.97
C ASP A 418 -15.15 14.60 11.70
N ILE A 419 -16.29 14.00 11.34
CA ILE A 419 -16.51 13.49 9.99
C ILE A 419 -16.98 14.66 9.14
N THR A 420 -16.18 15.01 8.13
CA THR A 420 -16.47 16.05 7.15
C THR A 420 -16.79 15.38 5.82
N ILE A 421 -18.01 15.59 5.33
CA ILE A 421 -18.44 15.18 4.00
C ILE A 421 -18.59 16.43 3.16
N GLU A 422 -17.84 16.54 2.07
CA GLU A 422 -17.87 17.71 1.21
C GLU A 422 -18.95 17.60 0.12
N ASP A 423 -19.71 18.69 -0.07
CA ASP A 423 -20.52 19.00 -1.24
C ASP A 423 -21.42 17.88 -1.82
N GLN A 424 -22.10 17.11 -0.96
CA GLN A 424 -22.99 16.01 -1.41
C GLN A 424 -22.28 15.11 -2.45
N SER A 425 -20.99 14.88 -2.26
CA SER A 425 -20.14 14.15 -3.19
C SER A 425 -19.84 12.73 -2.72
N VAL A 426 -20.52 12.26 -1.68
CA VAL A 426 -20.34 10.91 -1.13
C VAL A 426 -21.60 10.09 -1.32
N TYR A 427 -21.43 8.84 -1.76
CA TYR A 427 -22.53 7.97 -2.15
C TYR A 427 -22.37 6.56 -1.60
N PHE A 428 -23.47 5.90 -1.24
CA PHE A 428 -23.50 4.45 -1.13
C PHE A 428 -24.82 3.88 -1.62
N ASP A 429 -24.79 2.60 -1.97
CA ASP A 429 -25.94 1.87 -2.51
C ASP A 429 -26.97 1.56 -1.40
N THR A 430 -28.16 2.17 -1.48
CA THR A 430 -29.21 1.97 -0.46
C THR A 430 -29.96 0.64 -0.59
N ASP A 431 -29.92 -0.01 -1.76
CA ASP A 431 -30.63 -1.29 -1.98
C ASP A 431 -30.04 -2.45 -1.14
N THR A 432 -28.88 -2.20 -0.53
CA THR A 432 -28.18 -3.06 0.40
C THR A 432 -28.93 -3.26 1.72
N GLY A 433 -29.81 -2.32 2.11
CA GLY A 433 -30.61 -2.40 3.33
C GLY A 433 -29.84 -2.14 4.63
N VAL A 434 -28.59 -1.65 4.54
CA VAL A 434 -27.82 -1.15 5.69
C VAL A 434 -28.02 0.36 5.87
N PRO A 435 -27.89 0.91 7.10
CA PRO A 435 -27.89 2.36 7.32
C PRO A 435 -26.56 3.00 6.88
N ASP A 436 -26.48 4.32 6.85
CA ASP A 436 -25.24 5.06 6.52
C ASP A 436 -24.12 4.76 7.52
N THR A 437 -24.43 4.82 8.83
CA THR A 437 -23.52 4.52 9.94
C THR A 437 -24.25 3.97 11.17
N PHE A 438 -23.48 3.41 12.12
CA PHE A 438 -23.92 3.24 13.51
C PHE A 438 -23.11 4.15 14.46
N ASP A 439 -23.73 4.54 15.58
CA ASP A 439 -23.12 5.27 16.70
C ASP A 439 -23.62 4.69 18.05
N GLU A 440 -23.13 5.17 19.20
CA GLU A 440 -23.57 4.79 20.55
C GLU A 440 -25.05 5.17 20.81
N GLY A 441 -25.97 4.41 20.22
CA GLY A 441 -27.41 4.68 20.26
C GLY A 441 -28.20 3.99 19.15
N GLY A 442 -27.53 3.51 18.10
CA GLY A 442 -28.14 2.81 16.98
C GLY A 442 -27.70 3.38 15.63
N ALA A 443 -28.49 3.10 14.59
CA ALA A 443 -28.27 3.62 13.26
C ALA A 443 -28.47 5.16 13.23
N GLU A 444 -27.50 5.87 12.65
CA GLU A 444 -27.56 7.31 12.38
C GLU A 444 -27.23 7.62 10.92
N ASP A 445 -27.70 8.76 10.43
CA ASP A 445 -27.36 9.26 9.09
C ASP A 445 -26.14 10.19 9.21
N ILE A 446 -25.15 10.05 8.31
CA ILE A 446 -24.05 11.01 8.21
C ILE A 446 -24.52 12.18 7.34
N PRO A 447 -24.57 13.43 7.85
CA PRO A 447 -24.98 14.57 7.05
C PRO A 447 -24.13 14.72 5.78
N GLY A 448 -24.78 14.87 4.63
CA GLY A 448 -24.12 15.09 3.34
C GLY A 448 -23.87 13.84 2.50
N VAL A 449 -24.14 12.64 3.03
CA VAL A 449 -24.11 11.39 2.26
C VAL A 449 -25.39 11.25 1.41
N ASN A 450 -25.24 10.83 0.16
CA ASN A 450 -26.35 10.50 -0.73
C ASN A 450 -26.57 8.99 -0.83
N THR A 451 -27.82 8.57 -0.91
CA THR A 451 -28.21 7.16 -0.83
C THR A 451 -29.08 6.70 -2.01
N PRO A 452 -28.62 6.86 -3.27
CA PRO A 452 -29.32 6.34 -4.44
C PRO A 452 -29.41 4.80 -4.43
N GLY A 453 -30.39 4.24 -5.14
CA GLY A 453 -30.50 2.79 -5.36
C GLY A 453 -29.43 2.24 -6.30
N SER A 454 -29.26 0.91 -6.31
CA SER A 454 -28.23 0.22 -7.11
C SER A 454 -28.26 0.60 -8.59
N ASN A 455 -29.46 0.71 -9.17
CA ASN A 455 -29.61 1.03 -10.61
C ASN A 455 -29.40 2.53 -10.91
N GLU A 456 -29.58 3.38 -9.91
CA GLU A 456 -29.34 4.82 -10.02
C GLU A 456 -27.85 5.11 -10.03
N MET A 457 -27.05 4.32 -9.32
CA MET A 457 -25.58 4.41 -9.28
C MET A 457 -24.87 3.73 -10.46
N LYS A 458 -25.57 3.17 -11.45
CA LYS A 458 -24.98 2.36 -12.53
C LYS A 458 -25.32 2.91 -13.91
N GLY A 459 -24.43 2.63 -14.87
CA GLY A 459 -24.64 3.02 -16.25
C GLY A 459 -24.88 4.52 -16.39
N SER A 460 -25.62 4.92 -17.42
CA SER A 460 -25.90 6.34 -17.68
C SER A 460 -26.68 7.03 -16.55
N SER A 461 -27.38 6.29 -15.70
CA SER A 461 -28.10 6.86 -14.56
C SER A 461 -27.15 7.53 -13.56
N ALA A 462 -25.91 7.04 -13.44
CA ALA A 462 -24.94 7.56 -12.50
C ALA A 462 -24.58 9.03 -12.79
N GLU A 463 -24.55 9.45 -14.05
CA GLU A 463 -24.29 10.85 -14.43
C GLU A 463 -25.37 11.81 -13.95
N GLU A 464 -26.61 11.34 -13.83
CA GLU A 464 -27.75 12.14 -13.37
C GLU A 464 -27.87 12.14 -11.84
N THR A 465 -27.54 11.02 -11.18
CA THR A 465 -27.78 10.81 -9.75
C THR A 465 -26.54 11.09 -8.90
N MET A 466 -25.35 10.93 -9.45
CA MET A 466 -24.06 11.18 -8.78
C MET A 466 -23.46 12.51 -9.22
N GLY A 467 -24.30 13.55 -9.29
CA GLY A 467 -23.93 14.85 -9.87
C GLY A 467 -22.84 15.63 -9.13
N GLY A 468 -22.38 15.15 -7.96
CA GLY A 468 -21.17 15.66 -7.31
C GLY A 468 -19.88 15.23 -8.00
N PHE A 469 -19.92 14.20 -8.86
CA PHE A 469 -18.74 13.70 -9.56
C PHE A 469 -18.46 14.45 -10.87
N ASP A 470 -17.19 14.70 -11.15
CA ASP A 470 -16.71 15.13 -12.47
C ASP A 470 -16.53 13.91 -13.39
N PHE A 471 -17.55 13.65 -14.21
CA PHE A 471 -17.54 12.61 -15.25
C PHE A 471 -16.77 13.01 -16.52
N GLU A 472 -16.29 14.25 -16.63
CA GLU A 472 -15.48 14.70 -17.76
C GLU A 472 -14.00 14.35 -17.55
N GLN A 473 -13.47 14.51 -16.32
CA GLN A 473 -12.03 14.36 -16.06
C GLN A 473 -11.66 13.22 -15.10
N THR A 474 -12.48 12.95 -14.08
CA THR A 474 -12.09 12.05 -12.97
C THR A 474 -12.80 10.71 -13.06
N TRP A 475 -14.12 10.74 -13.29
CA TRP A 475 -14.99 9.58 -13.27
C TRP A 475 -15.39 9.17 -14.68
N LYS A 476 -15.65 7.88 -14.87
CA LYS A 476 -16.09 7.28 -16.13
C LYS A 476 -17.31 6.40 -15.90
N THR A 477 -18.34 6.66 -16.68
CA THR A 477 -19.55 5.84 -16.71
C THR A 477 -19.30 4.47 -17.35
N ARG A 478 -19.89 3.41 -16.79
CA ARG A 478 -19.79 2.03 -17.30
C ARG A 478 -21.15 1.55 -17.85
N THR A 479 -21.32 1.54 -19.18
CA THR A 479 -22.61 1.24 -19.86
C THR A 479 -22.62 -0.05 -20.68
N GLY A 480 -21.63 -0.93 -20.52
CA GLY A 480 -21.51 -2.14 -21.34
C GLY A 480 -20.77 -3.27 -20.65
N PRO A 481 -21.41 -4.02 -19.72
CA PRO A 481 -22.75 -3.86 -19.15
C PRO A 481 -22.86 -2.66 -18.18
N ASP A 482 -24.08 -2.30 -17.78
CA ASP A 482 -24.29 -1.29 -16.75
C ASP A 482 -23.59 -1.71 -15.44
N ASN A 483 -22.66 -0.88 -14.99
CA ASN A 483 -21.92 -1.07 -13.75
C ASN A 483 -21.70 0.28 -13.06
N PHE A 484 -21.17 0.25 -11.84
CA PHE A 484 -20.80 1.47 -11.11
C PHE A 484 -19.72 2.25 -11.89
N PRO A 485 -19.65 3.59 -11.73
CA PRO A 485 -18.57 4.40 -12.30
C PRO A 485 -17.19 3.85 -11.97
N ASP A 486 -16.20 4.08 -12.84
CA ASP A 486 -14.80 3.79 -12.55
C ASP A 486 -13.99 5.08 -12.65
N LEU A 487 -12.74 5.06 -12.19
CA LEU A 487 -11.85 6.20 -12.31
C LEU A 487 -11.19 6.22 -13.69
N GLN A 488 -11.16 7.38 -14.35
CA GLN A 488 -10.52 7.56 -15.64
C GLN A 488 -9.02 7.27 -15.60
N THR A 489 -8.37 7.47 -14.45
CA THR A 489 -6.96 7.19 -14.23
C THR A 489 -6.55 5.75 -14.59
N PHE A 490 -7.47 4.79 -14.49
CA PHE A 490 -7.20 3.37 -14.79
C PHE A 490 -7.67 2.94 -16.18
N ASP A 491 -8.08 3.86 -17.04
CA ASP A 491 -8.50 3.55 -18.40
C ASP A 491 -7.29 3.55 -19.34
N GLU A 492 -6.95 2.39 -19.90
CA GLU A 492 -5.82 2.19 -20.83
C GLU A 492 -5.89 3.08 -22.09
N SER A 493 -7.04 3.71 -22.37
CA SER A 493 -7.22 4.61 -23.51
C SER A 493 -6.75 6.05 -23.27
N ALA A 494 -6.36 6.39 -22.04
CA ALA A 494 -5.94 7.73 -21.62
C ALA A 494 -4.42 7.88 -21.36
N GLN A 495 -3.62 6.82 -21.54
CA GLN A 495 -2.15 6.87 -21.40
C GLN A 495 -1.42 6.87 -22.74
#